data_AF-A0A2B4RUQ9-F1
#
_entry.id   AF-A0A2B4RUQ9-F1
#
_cell.length_a   1.000
_cell.length_b   1.000
_cell.length_c   1.000
_cell.angle_alpha   90.00
_cell.angle_beta   90.00
_cell.angle_gamma   90.00
#
_symmetry.space_group_name_H-M   'P 1'
#
loop_
_entity.id
_entity.type
_entity.pdbx_description
1 polymer ?
#
loop_
_entity_poly.entity_id
_entity_poly.type
_entity_poly.pdbx_seq_one_letter_code
_entity_poly.pdbx_strand_id
1 'polypeptide(L)'
;MQKRKYFKIMTKCSLNALTFYGTKFYFCGFTLLNICGEKNAAVSVLVRDDDSSTIGKVRKNVEHEVEKWSDVVHAKRSFGSSLYNIKIQNKSLTDMAIQYFQRCFGYALKQNKELEDEEGVRNGLNSIVPHAYGDHSSCGNWCGYLKNPASYKHRGLPHGKDLMDKSLRQSLEKIIEVHASNAKKLAPLGSSQANEALNNTRGSNAPKIRHYRSNESNDFHVACAVGQKITSAILMFLG
;
A
#
# COMPACT_ATOMS: atom_id res chain seq x y z
N MET A 1 -4.51 31.75 10.97
CA MET A 1 -4.74 30.52 10.17
C MET A 1 -3.80 29.43 10.63
N GLN A 2 -4.29 28.50 11.47
CA GLN A 2 -3.49 27.44 12.08
C GLN A 2 -3.28 26.27 11.10
N LYS A 3 -2.02 25.85 10.96
CA LYS A 3 -1.58 24.68 10.20
C LYS A 3 -2.26 23.42 10.76
N ARG A 4 -3.07 22.73 9.95
CA ARG A 4 -3.63 21.42 10.29
C ARG A 4 -2.49 20.42 10.36
N LYS A 5 -2.18 19.94 11.57
CA LYS A 5 -1.31 18.77 11.77
C LYS A 5 -2.12 17.54 11.39
N TYR A 6 -1.71 16.86 10.33
CA TYR A 6 -2.28 15.59 9.90
C TYR A 6 -1.98 14.52 10.95
N PHE A 7 -3.03 14.00 11.59
CA PHE A 7 -2.94 12.78 12.37
C PHE A 7 -3.01 11.59 11.42
N LYS A 8 -1.85 11.05 11.05
CA LYS A 8 -1.72 9.60 10.86
C LYS A 8 -2.10 8.97 12.21
N ILE A 9 -2.83 7.85 12.27
CA ILE A 9 -3.05 7.15 13.55
C ILE A 9 -1.70 6.69 14.08
N MET A 10 -1.09 7.59 14.84
CA MET A 10 0.08 7.56 15.69
C MET A 10 0.19 8.99 16.23
N THR A 11 -0.57 9.34 17.28
CA THR A 11 -0.03 9.76 18.59
C THR A 11 -1.09 10.32 19.55
N LYS A 12 -0.78 10.19 20.85
CA LYS A 12 -1.40 10.82 22.03
C LYS A 12 -2.76 10.28 22.51
N CYS A 13 -2.72 9.02 22.93
CA CYS A 13 -3.15 8.72 24.29
C CYS A 13 -1.94 8.12 25.04
N SER A 14 -0.95 8.95 25.37
CA SER A 14 0.07 8.58 26.34
C SER A 14 -0.59 8.61 27.71
N LEU A 15 -0.78 7.43 28.32
CA LEU A 15 -0.75 7.11 29.77
C LEU A 15 -1.74 6.04 30.25
N ASN A 16 -2.66 5.53 29.43
CA ASN A 16 -3.53 4.41 29.85
C ASN A 16 -3.32 3.14 29.02
N ALA A 17 -2.07 2.83 28.70
CA ALA A 17 -1.67 1.56 28.07
C ALA A 17 -1.86 0.31 28.98
N LEU A 18 -2.72 0.39 30.01
CA LEU A 18 -2.90 -0.66 31.00
C LEU A 18 -4.34 -1.03 31.35
N THR A 19 -5.35 -0.46 30.68
CA THR A 19 -6.76 -0.80 31.00
C THR A 19 -7.58 -1.00 29.73
N PHE A 20 -7.28 -2.09 29.01
CA PHE A 20 -8.27 -2.73 28.15
C PHE A 20 -8.46 -4.18 28.60
N TYR A 21 -8.98 -4.31 29.83
CA TYR A 21 -9.66 -5.53 30.27
C TYR A 21 -10.98 -5.65 29.49
N GLY A 22 -11.20 -6.84 28.92
CA GLY A 22 -12.51 -7.30 28.49
C GLY A 22 -12.86 -7.02 27.03
N THR A 23 -13.16 -8.11 26.32
CA THR A 23 -13.95 -8.22 25.07
C THR A 23 -13.21 -8.23 23.72
N LYS A 24 -12.83 -9.46 23.33
CA LYS A 24 -12.98 -10.09 21.99
C LYS A 24 -12.48 -9.32 20.76
N PHE A 25 -11.27 -9.70 20.33
CA PHE A 25 -10.68 -9.38 19.03
C PHE A 25 -11.18 -10.30 17.90
N TYR A 26 -11.86 -9.70 16.90
CA TYR A 26 -11.85 -10.16 15.50
C TYR A 26 -12.07 -8.93 14.61
N PHE A 27 -11.01 -8.35 14.04
CA PHE A 27 -11.21 -7.25 13.10
C PHE A 27 -11.28 -7.70 11.65
N CYS A 28 -12.44 -8.31 11.33
CA CYS A 28 -13.16 -7.84 10.15
C CYS A 28 -13.27 -6.32 10.31
N GLY A 29 -12.88 -5.53 9.31
CA GLY A 29 -12.81 -4.05 9.44
C GLY A 29 -14.11 -3.45 9.99
N PHE A 30 -15.22 -4.14 9.75
CA PHE A 30 -16.55 -3.87 10.29
C PHE A 30 -16.65 -3.85 11.82
N THR A 31 -16.16 -4.89 12.52
CA THR A 31 -16.28 -4.98 13.97
C THR A 31 -15.50 -3.85 14.67
N LEU A 32 -14.44 -3.34 14.02
CA LEU A 32 -13.58 -2.26 14.55
C LEU A 32 -14.34 -0.96 14.59
N LEU A 33 -15.10 -0.71 13.54
CA LEU A 33 -15.88 0.51 13.38
C LEU A 33 -16.96 0.61 14.45
N ASN A 34 -17.65 -0.49 14.76
CA ASN A 34 -18.67 -0.51 15.81
C ASN A 34 -18.06 -0.23 17.19
N ILE A 35 -16.94 -0.87 17.52
CA ILE A 35 -16.25 -0.66 18.81
C ILE A 35 -15.69 0.76 18.93
N CYS A 36 -15.23 1.35 17.82
CA CYS A 36 -14.82 2.76 17.78
C CYS A 36 -16.02 3.69 18.03
N GLY A 37 -17.17 3.44 17.38
CA GLY A 37 -18.41 4.19 17.60
C GLY A 37 -18.89 4.12 19.06
N GLU A 38 -18.89 2.93 19.65
CA GLU A 38 -19.22 2.72 21.08
C GLU A 38 -18.30 3.51 22.03
N LYS A 39 -17.07 3.80 21.61
CA LYS A 39 -16.07 4.55 22.39
C LYS A 39 -15.97 6.03 21.98
N ASN A 40 -16.96 6.53 21.23
CA ASN A 40 -17.00 7.90 20.72
C ASN A 40 -15.74 8.27 19.90
N ALA A 41 -15.16 7.29 19.19
CA ALA A 41 -14.01 7.45 18.32
C ALA A 41 -14.44 7.26 16.85
N ALA A 42 -14.03 8.18 15.97
CA ALA A 42 -14.32 8.09 14.54
C ALA A 42 -13.14 7.50 13.77
N VAL A 43 -13.41 6.63 12.79
CA VAL A 43 -12.40 6.09 11.89
C VAL A 43 -12.43 6.91 10.61
N SER A 44 -11.38 7.70 10.39
CA SER A 44 -11.31 8.57 9.20
C SER A 44 -10.80 7.84 7.96
N VAL A 45 -9.86 6.92 8.11
CA VAL A 45 -9.13 6.28 6.99
C VAL A 45 -9.03 4.77 7.20
N LEU A 46 -9.37 4.04 6.14
CA LEU A 46 -9.21 2.59 6.06
C LEU A 46 -8.17 2.24 4.97
N VAL A 47 -7.03 1.68 5.38
CA VAL A 47 -6.01 1.15 4.46
C VAL A 47 -6.23 -0.34 4.26
N ARG A 48 -6.59 -0.76 3.04
CA ARG A 48 -6.82 -2.16 2.68
C ARG A 48 -6.62 -2.41 1.19
N ASP A 49 -6.70 -3.68 0.81
CA ASP A 49 -6.75 -4.12 -0.58
C ASP A 49 -7.97 -3.52 -1.31
N ASP A 50 -7.88 -3.46 -2.63
CA ASP A 50 -8.94 -2.92 -3.48
C ASP A 50 -10.11 -3.90 -3.71
N ASP A 51 -10.57 -4.60 -2.66
CA ASP A 51 -11.83 -5.35 -2.69
C ASP A 51 -13.03 -4.38 -2.52
N SER A 52 -14.04 -4.53 -3.38
CA SER A 52 -15.24 -3.66 -3.39
C SER A 52 -16.24 -3.98 -2.28
N SER A 53 -16.20 -5.21 -1.75
CA SER A 53 -17.21 -5.74 -0.83
C SER A 53 -17.13 -5.14 0.58
N THR A 54 -15.93 -4.76 1.02
CA THR A 54 -15.71 -4.31 2.40
C THR A 54 -16.11 -2.84 2.61
N ILE A 55 -15.72 -1.94 1.70
CA ILE A 55 -16.01 -0.49 1.84
C ILE A 55 -17.51 -0.17 1.73
N GLY A 56 -18.23 -0.92 0.89
CA GLY A 56 -19.68 -0.78 0.78
C GLY A 56 -20.41 -1.15 2.08
N LYS A 57 -19.90 -2.15 2.81
CA LYS A 57 -20.43 -2.50 4.13
C LYS A 57 -20.09 -1.44 5.18
N VAL A 58 -18.88 -0.88 5.16
CA VAL A 58 -18.47 0.20 6.08
C VAL A 58 -19.37 1.42 5.93
N ARG A 59 -19.53 1.93 4.70
CA ARG A 59 -20.34 3.13 4.42
C ARG A 59 -21.82 2.97 4.75
N LYS A 60 -22.35 1.74 4.74
CA LYS A 60 -23.74 1.47 5.12
C LYS A 60 -24.00 1.52 6.63
N ASN A 61 -22.96 1.42 7.45
CA ASN A 61 -23.09 1.22 8.90
C ASN A 61 -22.41 2.31 9.72
N VAL A 62 -21.80 3.29 9.06
CA VAL A 62 -21.07 4.38 9.70
C VAL A 62 -21.62 5.69 9.16
N GLU A 63 -22.08 6.57 10.05
CA GLU A 63 -22.69 7.87 9.69
C GLU A 63 -21.66 8.88 9.17
N HIS A 64 -20.38 8.71 9.52
CA HIS A 64 -19.29 9.58 9.07
C HIS A 64 -18.60 9.06 7.80
N GLU A 65 -18.01 9.99 7.04
CA GLU A 65 -17.24 9.65 5.85
C GLU A 65 -15.95 8.90 6.25
N VAL A 66 -15.77 7.72 5.64
CA VAL A 66 -14.54 6.92 5.78
C VAL A 66 -13.83 6.88 4.44
N GLU A 67 -12.62 7.44 4.40
CA GLU A 67 -11.75 7.39 3.23
C GLU A 67 -11.12 6.00 3.10
N LYS A 68 -10.96 5.52 1.86
CA LYS A 68 -10.26 4.27 1.57
C LYS A 68 -8.94 4.58 0.89
N TRP A 69 -7.84 4.11 1.48
CA TRP A 69 -6.52 4.14 0.85
C TRP A 69 -6.11 2.74 0.40
N SER A 70 -5.44 2.66 -0.73
CA SER A 70 -4.93 1.40 -1.26
C SER A 70 -3.64 1.04 -0.52
N ASP A 71 -3.48 -0.23 -0.18
CA ASP A 71 -2.21 -0.73 0.32
C ASP A 71 -1.17 -0.75 -0.81
N VAL A 72 -0.09 0.01 -0.65
CA VAL A 72 0.98 0.14 -1.64
C VAL A 72 1.70 -1.18 -1.92
N VAL A 73 1.87 -2.04 -0.91
CA VAL A 73 2.51 -3.35 -1.07
C VAL A 73 1.63 -4.22 -1.95
N HIS A 74 0.33 -4.24 -1.69
CA HIS A 74 -0.63 -4.99 -2.50
C HIS A 74 -0.81 -4.40 -3.90
N ALA A 75 -0.80 -3.08 -4.05
CA ALA A 75 -0.82 -2.41 -5.35
C ALA A 75 0.42 -2.79 -6.20
N LYS A 76 1.62 -2.78 -5.60
CA LYS A 76 2.86 -3.23 -6.27
C LYS A 76 2.83 -4.70 -6.67
N ARG A 77 2.29 -5.56 -5.79
CA ARG A 77 2.11 -6.99 -6.10
C ARG A 77 1.13 -7.19 -7.25
N SER A 78 -0.03 -6.53 -7.20
CA SER A 78 -1.05 -6.55 -8.25
C SER A 78 -0.52 -6.08 -9.60
N PHE A 79 0.24 -4.97 -9.61
CA PHE A 79 0.93 -4.48 -10.80
C PHE A 79 1.92 -5.53 -11.34
N GLY A 80 2.75 -6.12 -10.48
CA GLY A 80 3.66 -7.21 -10.83
C GLY A 80 2.95 -8.42 -11.44
N SER A 81 1.89 -8.92 -10.80
CA SER A 81 1.07 -10.03 -11.31
C SER A 81 0.49 -9.72 -12.69
N SER A 82 0.04 -8.48 -12.93
CA SER A 82 -0.50 -8.07 -14.22
C SER A 82 0.58 -8.07 -15.32
N LEU A 83 1.81 -7.65 -15.00
CA LEU A 83 2.95 -7.75 -15.92
C LEU A 83 3.32 -9.20 -16.26
N TYR A 84 3.31 -10.10 -15.27
CA TYR A 84 3.54 -11.53 -15.51
C TYR A 84 2.44 -12.16 -16.38
N ASN A 85 1.19 -11.72 -16.24
CA ASN A 85 0.10 -12.15 -17.13
C ASN A 85 0.34 -11.69 -18.58
N ILE A 86 0.81 -10.46 -18.80
CA ILE A 86 1.22 -10.01 -20.13
C ILE A 86 2.35 -10.88 -20.66
N LYS A 87 3.36 -11.20 -19.85
CA LYS A 87 4.48 -12.05 -20.27
C LYS A 87 4.02 -13.43 -20.77
N ILE A 88 2.97 -13.99 -20.17
CA ILE A 88 2.37 -15.26 -20.63
C ILE A 88 1.75 -15.09 -22.01
N GLN A 89 1.07 -13.96 -22.26
CA GLN A 89 0.41 -13.66 -23.53
C GLN A 89 1.38 -13.19 -24.63
N ASN A 90 2.47 -12.52 -24.25
CA ASN A 90 3.48 -11.97 -25.13
C ASN A 90 4.89 -12.25 -24.59
N LYS A 91 5.61 -13.17 -25.24
CA LYS A 91 6.97 -13.59 -24.85
C LYS A 91 8.03 -12.50 -25.03
N SER A 92 7.70 -11.36 -25.66
CA SER A 92 8.63 -10.23 -25.83
C SER A 92 8.98 -9.54 -24.51
N LEU A 93 8.12 -9.66 -23.49
CA LEU A 93 8.36 -9.08 -22.17
C LEU A 93 9.31 -9.97 -21.33
N THR A 94 10.49 -9.44 -21.03
CA THR A 94 11.52 -10.14 -20.24
C THR A 94 11.37 -9.87 -18.73
N ASP A 95 11.89 -10.75 -17.88
CA ASP A 95 11.90 -10.52 -16.42
C ASP A 95 12.65 -9.25 -16.02
N MET A 96 13.70 -8.90 -16.76
CA MET A 96 14.44 -7.66 -16.58
C MET A 96 13.56 -6.44 -16.83
N ALA A 97 12.76 -6.45 -17.90
CA ALA A 97 11.79 -5.40 -18.18
C ALA A 97 10.68 -5.33 -17.11
N ILE A 98 10.21 -6.47 -16.60
CA ILE A 98 9.23 -6.50 -15.49
C ILE A 98 9.78 -5.80 -14.25
N GLN A 99 11.01 -6.14 -13.85
CA GLN A 99 11.66 -5.51 -12.70
C GLN A 99 11.86 -4.00 -12.90
N TYR A 100 12.19 -3.59 -14.14
CA TYR A 100 12.26 -2.18 -14.50
C TYR A 100 10.92 -1.46 -14.28
N PHE A 101 9.81 -2.00 -14.80
CA PHE A 101 8.50 -1.40 -14.64
C PHE A 101 8.07 -1.35 -13.17
N GLN A 102 8.27 -2.43 -12.40
CA GLN A 102 7.95 -2.46 -10.97
C GLN A 102 8.72 -1.39 -10.19
N ARG A 103 10.00 -1.17 -10.54
CA ARG A 103 10.82 -0.14 -9.93
C ARG A 103 10.34 1.26 -10.30
N CYS A 104 10.04 1.53 -11.58
CA CYS A 104 9.49 2.80 -12.03
C CYS A 104 8.15 3.11 -11.33
N PHE A 105 7.26 2.12 -11.22
CA PHE A 105 6.02 2.24 -10.46
C PHE A 105 6.28 2.63 -9.00
N GLY A 106 7.23 1.95 -8.35
CA GLY A 106 7.62 2.28 -6.98
C GLY A 106 8.22 3.68 -6.81
N TYR A 107 8.94 4.19 -7.81
CA TYR A 107 9.48 5.55 -7.79
C TYR A 107 8.40 6.61 -8.00
N ALA A 108 7.50 6.42 -8.98
CA ALA A 108 6.37 7.32 -9.20
C ALA A 108 5.52 7.50 -7.93
N LEU A 109 5.30 6.42 -7.19
CA LEU A 109 4.60 6.47 -5.90
C LEU A 109 5.40 7.19 -4.81
N LYS A 110 6.71 6.91 -4.67
CA LYS A 110 7.54 7.50 -3.61
C LYS A 110 7.82 8.99 -3.82
N GLN A 111 7.94 9.44 -5.06
CA GLN A 111 8.27 10.85 -5.38
C GLN A 111 7.15 11.81 -4.96
N ASN A 112 5.90 11.35 -4.96
CA ASN A 112 4.72 12.17 -4.71
C ASN A 112 4.14 12.00 -3.28
N LYS A 113 4.88 11.33 -2.38
CA LYS A 113 4.44 11.00 -1.01
C LYS A 113 4.14 12.22 -0.14
N GLU A 114 4.99 13.23 -0.19
CA GLU A 114 5.03 14.28 0.85
C GLU A 114 3.90 15.31 0.71
N LEU A 115 3.21 15.34 -0.44
CA LEU A 115 2.13 16.28 -0.73
C LEU A 115 0.78 15.59 -1.00
N GLU A 116 0.70 14.25 -0.85
CA GLU A 116 -0.47 13.46 -1.26
C GLU A 116 -0.95 13.85 -2.68
N ASP A 117 0.03 14.08 -3.57
CA ASP A 117 -0.22 14.68 -4.89
C ASP A 117 -0.78 13.63 -5.85
N GLU A 118 -2.12 13.57 -5.93
CA GLU A 118 -2.85 12.71 -6.85
C GLU A 118 -2.42 12.95 -8.31
N GLU A 119 -2.26 14.20 -8.71
CA GLU A 119 -1.94 14.56 -10.08
C GLU A 119 -0.48 14.19 -10.41
N GLY A 120 0.44 14.43 -9.48
CA GLY A 120 1.82 13.97 -9.57
C GLY A 120 1.94 12.46 -9.67
N VAL A 121 1.16 11.69 -8.89
CA VAL A 121 1.11 10.22 -9.00
C VAL A 121 0.58 9.80 -10.36
N ARG A 122 -0.54 10.38 -10.81
CA ARG A 122 -1.16 10.06 -12.10
C ARG A 122 -0.22 10.33 -13.27
N ASN A 123 0.40 11.51 -13.29
CA ASN A 123 1.35 11.91 -14.33
C ASN A 123 2.62 11.06 -14.28
N GLY A 124 3.13 10.79 -13.07
CA GLY A 124 4.27 9.90 -12.86
C GLY A 124 4.01 8.50 -13.41
N LEU A 125 2.84 7.92 -13.14
CA LEU A 125 2.45 6.60 -13.68
C LEU A 125 2.31 6.62 -15.20
N ASN A 126 1.62 7.62 -15.75
CA ASN A 126 1.40 7.76 -17.20
C ASN A 126 2.69 7.98 -17.98
N SER A 127 3.73 8.55 -17.36
CA SER A 127 5.04 8.76 -17.99
C SER A 127 5.88 7.47 -18.12
N ILE A 128 5.56 6.39 -17.39
CA ILE A 128 6.39 5.18 -17.32
C ILE A 128 6.51 4.49 -18.68
N VAL A 129 5.38 4.30 -19.37
CA VAL A 129 5.36 3.58 -20.65
C VAL A 129 5.96 4.41 -21.78
N PRO A 130 5.55 5.68 -22.03
CA PRO A 130 6.18 6.54 -23.01
C PRO A 130 7.71 6.59 -22.82
N HIS A 131 8.16 6.74 -21.57
CA HIS A 131 9.58 6.75 -21.24
C HIS A 131 10.31 5.48 -21.69
N ALA A 132 9.74 4.30 -21.46
CA ALA A 132 10.35 3.02 -21.86
C ALA A 132 10.42 2.80 -23.38
N TYR A 133 9.65 3.58 -24.15
CA TYR A 133 9.58 3.56 -25.61
C TYR A 133 10.30 4.75 -26.26
N GLY A 134 11.13 5.48 -25.50
CA GLY A 134 11.93 6.60 -25.99
C GLY A 134 11.19 7.94 -26.08
N ASP A 135 9.93 8.01 -25.65
CA ASP A 135 9.19 9.27 -25.56
C ASP A 135 9.42 9.91 -24.18
N HIS A 136 10.24 10.97 -24.19
CA HIS A 136 10.63 11.70 -22.98
C HIS A 136 9.82 12.98 -22.76
N SER A 137 8.76 13.23 -23.53
CA SER A 137 7.95 14.46 -23.44
C SER A 137 7.28 14.68 -22.08
N SER A 138 6.83 13.60 -21.45
CA SER A 138 6.14 13.59 -20.15
C SER A 138 7.05 13.28 -18.97
N CYS A 139 8.37 13.22 -19.19
CA CYS A 139 9.34 12.88 -18.16
C CYS A 139 9.60 14.06 -17.20
N GLY A 140 9.85 13.74 -15.94
CA GLY A 140 10.31 14.70 -14.94
C GLY A 140 11.84 14.69 -14.74
N ASN A 141 12.31 15.42 -13.73
CA ASN A 141 13.73 15.56 -13.36
C ASN A 141 14.47 14.24 -13.06
N TRP A 142 13.73 13.15 -12.86
CA TRP A 142 14.26 11.81 -12.66
C TRP A 142 14.79 11.18 -13.96
N CYS A 143 14.39 11.70 -15.12
CA CYS A 143 14.78 11.17 -16.41
C CYS A 143 16.22 11.57 -16.76
N GLY A 144 17.08 10.56 -16.91
CA GLY A 144 18.48 10.77 -17.29
C GLY A 144 18.65 11.32 -18.70
N TYR A 145 17.68 11.08 -19.60
CA TYR A 145 17.72 11.57 -20.98
C TYR A 145 17.70 13.10 -21.01
N LEU A 146 16.85 13.72 -20.20
CA LEU A 146 16.75 15.19 -20.08
C LEU A 146 18.06 15.83 -19.58
N LYS A 147 18.91 15.08 -18.89
CA LYS A 147 20.21 15.55 -18.42
C LYS A 147 21.29 15.41 -19.49
N ASN A 148 21.40 14.24 -20.10
CA ASN A 148 22.41 13.94 -21.11
C ASN A 148 21.82 13.07 -22.23
N PRO A 149 21.20 13.66 -23.27
CA PRO A 149 20.56 12.91 -24.35
C PRO A 149 21.54 12.01 -25.12
N ALA A 150 22.74 12.51 -25.41
CA ALA A 150 23.71 11.85 -26.29
C ALA A 150 24.28 10.53 -25.74
N SER A 151 24.33 10.36 -24.42
CA SER A 151 24.87 9.17 -23.76
C SER A 151 23.82 8.37 -23.00
N TYR A 152 22.53 8.70 -23.16
CA TYR A 152 21.48 8.09 -22.39
C TYR A 152 21.27 6.62 -22.76
N LYS A 153 21.15 5.77 -21.74
CA LYS A 153 20.76 4.36 -21.86
C LYS A 153 19.82 4.01 -20.72
N HIS A 154 18.80 3.24 -21.01
CA HIS A 154 17.85 2.79 -20.00
C HIS A 154 18.54 1.83 -19.02
N ARG A 155 18.67 2.25 -17.76
CA ARG A 155 19.15 1.37 -16.68
C ARG A 155 18.06 0.37 -16.33
N GLY A 156 18.14 -0.85 -16.86
CA GLY A 156 17.21 -1.94 -16.54
C GLY A 156 16.28 -2.37 -17.67
N LEU A 157 16.35 -1.77 -18.86
CA LEU A 157 15.80 -2.39 -20.06
C LEU A 157 16.87 -3.27 -20.73
N PRO A 158 16.48 -4.34 -21.45
CA PRO A 158 17.41 -5.18 -22.19
C PRO A 158 18.29 -4.36 -23.14
N HIS A 159 19.61 -4.58 -23.08
CA HIS A 159 20.61 -3.85 -23.86
C HIS A 159 20.60 -2.31 -23.70
N GLY A 160 19.87 -1.78 -22.71
CA GLY A 160 19.72 -0.34 -22.46
C GLY A 160 19.01 0.43 -23.57
N LYS A 161 18.27 -0.28 -24.44
CA LYS A 161 17.53 0.28 -25.57
C LYS A 161 16.04 0.42 -25.26
N ASP A 162 15.37 1.24 -26.06
CA ASP A 162 13.93 1.46 -26.00
C ASP A 162 13.18 0.19 -26.45
N LEU A 163 11.99 0.00 -25.89
CA LEU A 163 11.07 -1.04 -26.36
C LEU A 163 10.43 -0.61 -27.69
N MET A 164 10.18 -1.59 -28.58
CA MET A 164 9.66 -1.31 -29.93
C MET A 164 8.32 -2.01 -30.21
N ASP A 165 7.91 -2.97 -29.37
CA ASP A 165 6.70 -3.77 -29.57
C ASP A 165 5.44 -2.93 -29.26
N LYS A 166 4.67 -2.61 -30.31
CA LYS A 166 3.44 -1.80 -30.23
C LYS A 166 2.31 -2.50 -29.49
N SER A 167 2.19 -3.83 -29.62
CA SER A 167 1.15 -4.61 -28.94
C SER A 167 1.42 -4.67 -27.43
N LEU A 168 2.69 -4.86 -27.07
CA LEU A 168 3.14 -4.76 -25.69
C LEU A 168 2.87 -3.35 -25.11
N ARG A 169 3.09 -2.29 -25.89
CA ARG A 169 2.87 -0.91 -25.45
C ARG A 169 1.43 -0.68 -25.00
N GLN A 170 0.46 -1.07 -25.84
CA GLN A 170 -0.96 -0.92 -25.54
C GLN A 170 -1.37 -1.70 -24.28
N SER A 171 -0.81 -2.91 -24.12
CA SER A 171 -1.09 -3.77 -22.96
C SER A 171 -0.55 -3.14 -21.66
N LEU A 172 0.64 -2.53 -21.71
CA LEU A 172 1.24 -1.83 -20.57
C LEU A 172 0.48 -0.53 -20.23
N GLU A 173 0.10 0.26 -21.24
CA GLU A 173 -0.69 1.48 -21.05
C GLU A 173 -2.01 1.18 -20.34
N LYS A 174 -2.69 0.10 -20.74
CA LYS A 174 -3.94 -0.35 -20.10
C LYS A 174 -3.77 -0.72 -18.62
N ILE A 175 -2.67 -1.41 -18.26
CA ILE A 175 -2.40 -1.71 -16.84
C ILE A 175 -2.14 -0.42 -16.07
N ILE A 176 -1.33 0.49 -16.62
CA ILE A 176 -1.01 1.76 -15.97
C ILE A 176 -2.28 2.59 -15.76
N GLU A 177 -3.19 2.64 -16.73
CA GLU A 177 -4.45 3.38 -16.63
C GLU A 177 -5.32 2.90 -15.45
N VAL A 178 -5.37 1.59 -15.19
CA VAL A 178 -6.10 1.03 -14.03
C VAL A 178 -5.53 1.54 -12.71
N HIS A 179 -4.21 1.70 -12.60
CA HIS A 179 -3.59 2.24 -11.39
C HIS A 179 -3.65 3.77 -11.34
N ALA A 180 -3.51 4.45 -12.48
CA ALA A 180 -3.56 5.91 -12.58
C ALA A 180 -4.97 6.46 -12.27
N SER A 181 -6.02 5.75 -12.68
CA SER A 181 -7.41 6.08 -12.30
C SER A 181 -7.68 5.91 -10.79
N ASN A 182 -6.83 5.14 -10.08
CA ASN A 182 -6.87 4.99 -8.63
C ASN A 182 -5.78 5.81 -7.91
N ALA A 183 -5.17 6.80 -8.58
CA ALA A 183 -4.06 7.60 -8.04
C ALA A 183 -4.39 8.24 -6.68
N LYS A 184 -5.62 8.73 -6.50
CA LYS A 184 -6.09 9.31 -5.24
C LYS A 184 -5.88 8.37 -4.04
N LYS A 185 -6.17 7.09 -4.21
CA LYS A 185 -6.03 6.08 -3.13
C LYS A 185 -4.58 5.68 -2.90
N LEU A 186 -3.71 5.88 -3.89
CA LEU A 186 -2.30 5.50 -3.87
C LEU A 186 -1.39 6.62 -3.35
N ALA A 187 -1.75 7.88 -3.57
CA ALA A 187 -0.96 9.05 -3.19
C ALA A 187 -0.57 9.10 -1.69
N PRO A 188 -1.45 8.73 -0.74
CA PRO A 188 -1.11 8.73 0.69
C PRO A 188 -0.10 7.63 1.11
N LEU A 189 0.22 6.70 0.21
CA LEU A 189 1.06 5.53 0.45
C LEU A 189 0.66 4.72 1.69
N GLY A 190 -0.63 4.40 1.79
CA GLY A 190 -1.14 3.52 2.84
C GLY A 190 -0.41 2.16 2.87
N SER A 191 -0.15 1.66 4.07
CA SER A 191 0.37 0.29 4.25
C SER A 191 -0.34 -0.42 5.40
N SER A 192 -0.77 -1.65 5.17
CA SER A 192 -1.31 -2.55 6.19
C SER A 192 -0.25 -3.44 6.84
N GLN A 193 1.04 -3.27 6.50
CA GLN A 193 2.12 -4.13 6.95
C GLN A 193 2.23 -4.26 8.48
N ALA A 194 1.95 -3.18 9.23
CA ALA A 194 1.92 -3.23 10.68
C ALA A 194 0.81 -4.16 11.20
N ASN A 195 -0.36 -4.14 10.55
CA ASN A 195 -1.48 -5.02 10.89
C ASN A 195 -1.18 -6.48 10.51
N GLU A 196 -0.59 -6.72 9.35
CA GLU A 196 -0.12 -8.06 8.94
C GLU A 196 0.91 -8.61 9.94
N ALA A 197 1.88 -7.79 10.34
CA ALA A 197 2.91 -8.17 11.31
C ALA A 197 2.32 -8.51 12.68
N LEU A 198 1.32 -7.76 13.15
CA LEU A 198 0.60 -8.08 14.38
C LEU A 198 -0.22 -9.37 14.25
N ASN A 199 -0.92 -9.55 13.13
CA ASN A 199 -1.69 -10.77 12.86
C ASN A 199 -0.81 -12.02 12.83
N ASN A 200 0.41 -11.93 12.29
CA ASN A 200 1.38 -13.01 12.29
C ASN A 200 1.86 -13.36 13.71
N THR A 201 2.16 -12.35 14.54
CA THR A 201 2.50 -12.56 15.96
C THR A 201 1.33 -13.15 16.74
N ARG A 202 0.09 -12.74 16.44
CA ARG A 202 -1.09 -13.39 17.03
C ARG A 202 -1.21 -14.85 16.58
N GLY A 203 -0.98 -15.15 15.30
CA GLY A 203 -1.04 -16.51 14.78
C GLY A 203 -0.02 -17.47 15.42
N SER A 204 1.10 -16.93 15.91
CA SER A 204 2.11 -17.69 16.65
C SER A 204 1.75 -17.88 18.13
N ASN A 205 1.13 -16.88 18.77
CA ASN A 205 0.70 -16.98 20.17
C ASN A 205 -0.64 -17.72 20.35
N ALA A 206 -1.55 -17.62 19.39
CA ALA A 206 -2.87 -18.27 19.36
C ALA A 206 -3.06 -19.02 18.04
N PRO A 207 -2.32 -20.12 17.80
CA PRO A 207 -2.42 -20.87 16.56
C PRO A 207 -3.79 -21.52 16.41
N LYS A 208 -4.34 -21.48 15.19
CA LYS A 208 -5.68 -22.02 14.86
C LYS A 208 -5.83 -23.53 15.12
N ILE A 209 -4.72 -24.26 15.20
CA ILE A 209 -4.71 -25.71 15.50
C ILE A 209 -5.13 -26.01 16.94
N ARG A 210 -5.11 -25.01 17.83
CA ARG A 210 -5.52 -25.13 19.22
C ARG A 210 -6.78 -24.31 19.47
N HIS A 211 -7.73 -24.89 20.20
CA HIS A 211 -8.98 -24.23 20.50
C HIS A 211 -8.87 -23.37 21.76
N TYR A 212 -8.72 -22.06 21.56
CA TYR A 212 -8.62 -21.08 22.65
C TYR A 212 -9.90 -20.28 22.89
N ARG A 213 -10.91 -20.45 22.03
CA ARG A 213 -12.08 -19.56 21.96
C ARG A 213 -13.16 -19.84 23.03
N SER A 214 -13.05 -20.96 23.74
CA SER A 214 -14.03 -21.38 24.76
C SER A 214 -13.82 -20.78 26.15
N ASN A 215 -12.73 -20.06 26.39
CA ASN A 215 -12.42 -19.41 27.66
C ASN A 215 -11.58 -18.14 27.44
N GLU A 216 -11.17 -17.48 28.52
CA GLU A 216 -10.35 -16.27 28.49
C GLU A 216 -8.93 -16.48 27.91
N SER A 217 -8.55 -17.73 27.62
CA SER A 217 -7.21 -18.06 27.09
C SER A 217 -6.93 -17.35 25.76
N ASN A 218 -7.92 -17.21 24.88
CA ASN A 218 -7.72 -16.45 23.65
C ASN A 218 -7.38 -14.98 23.93
N ASP A 219 -8.04 -14.36 24.91
CA ASP A 219 -7.80 -12.96 25.25
C ASP A 219 -6.39 -12.78 25.85
N PHE A 220 -5.95 -13.72 26.70
CA PHE A 220 -4.57 -13.78 27.21
C PHE A 220 -3.54 -13.89 26.07
N HIS A 221 -3.71 -14.83 25.15
CA HIS A 221 -2.76 -15.03 24.04
C HIS A 221 -2.72 -13.83 23.08
N VAL A 222 -3.85 -13.15 22.87
CA VAL A 222 -3.90 -11.90 22.11
C VAL A 222 -3.15 -10.79 22.85
N ALA A 223 -3.33 -10.66 24.16
CA ALA A 223 -2.60 -9.68 24.97
C ALA A 223 -1.08 -9.93 24.95
N CYS A 224 -0.64 -11.19 25.06
CA CYS A 224 0.77 -11.57 24.91
C CYS A 224 1.34 -11.16 23.55
N ALA A 225 0.59 -11.37 22.46
CA ALA A 225 1.02 -11.00 21.11
C ALA A 225 1.22 -9.48 20.95
N VAL A 226 0.32 -8.68 21.54
CA VAL A 226 0.45 -7.22 21.56
C VAL A 226 1.66 -6.79 22.41
N GLY A 227 1.81 -7.36 23.61
CA GLY A 227 2.95 -7.09 24.49
C GLY A 227 4.29 -7.37 23.81
N GLN A 228 4.44 -8.53 23.15
CA GLN A 228 5.65 -8.88 22.39
C GLN A 228 5.99 -7.83 21.31
N LYS A 229 4.99 -7.30 20.60
CA LYS A 229 5.22 -6.25 19.59
C LYS A 229 5.70 -4.95 20.20
N ILE A 230 5.12 -4.54 21.31
CA ILE A 230 5.50 -3.30 22.02
C ILE A 230 6.94 -3.43 22.54
N THR A 231 7.26 -4.53 23.22
CA THR A 231 8.61 -4.76 23.77
C THR A 231 9.66 -4.82 22.67
N SER A 232 9.38 -5.50 21.55
CA SER A 232 10.28 -5.54 20.40
C SER A 232 10.51 -4.15 19.80
N ALA A 233 9.48 -3.30 19.73
CA ALA A 233 9.63 -1.92 19.28
C ALA A 233 10.52 -1.09 20.22
N ILE A 234 10.33 -1.21 21.54
CA ILE A 234 11.12 -0.47 22.54
C ILE A 234 12.60 -0.88 22.51
N LEU A 235 12.88 -2.18 22.44
CA LEU A 235 14.27 -2.68 22.38
C LEU A 235 15.03 -2.20 21.13
N MET A 236 14.33 -1.98 20.01
CA MET A 236 14.94 -1.42 18.79
C MET A 236 15.30 0.07 18.90
N PHE A 237 14.74 0.82 19.86
CA PHE A 237 15.08 2.24 20.09
C PHE A 237 16.19 2.43 21.13
N LEU A 238 16.57 1.38 21.86
CA LEU A 238 17.55 1.42 22.94
C LEU A 238 18.92 0.83 22.57
N GLY A 239 19.09 0.34 21.34
CA GLY A 239 20.37 -0.14 20.79
C GLY A 239 20.82 0.71 19.62
#